data_AF-A0A6P0NJC2-F1
#
_entry.id   AF-A0A6P0NJC2-F1
#
_cell.length_a   1.000
_cell.length_b   1.000
_cell.length_c   1.000
_cell.angle_alpha   90.00
_cell.angle_beta   90.00
_cell.angle_gamma   90.00
#
_symmetry.space_group_name_H-M   'P 1'
#
loop_
_entity.id
_entity.type
_entity.pdbx_description
1 polymer ?
#
loop_
_entity_poly.entity_id
_entity_poly.type
_entity_poly.pdbx_seq_one_letter_code
_entity_poly.pdbx_strand_id
1 'polypeptide(L)'
;MPTTLSLKILAGVILSLIWPGFVSPGWANPTVLNFISEIQGDVRLKRSESNDYQKADFGDVLNPSDQLELSPGASATVMCDNSRVWVVPAGKVSFVSDGCGPGQPI
;
A
#
# COMPACT_ATOMS: atom_id res chain seq x y z
N MET A 1 -69.82 44.68 -14.00
CA MET A 1 -70.22 43.33 -14.43
C MET A 1 -68.95 42.54 -14.75
N PRO A 2 -68.85 41.29 -14.27
CA PRO A 2 -67.60 40.56 -14.08
C PRO A 2 -67.21 39.75 -15.32
N THR A 3 -65.91 39.43 -15.47
CA THR A 3 -65.31 38.24 -16.14
C THR A 3 -63.85 38.58 -16.45
N THR A 4 -62.80 37.81 -16.20
CA THR A 4 -62.58 36.55 -15.49
C THR A 4 -61.06 36.49 -15.32
N LEU A 5 -60.56 36.23 -14.11
CA LEU A 5 -59.13 36.00 -13.88
C LEU A 5 -58.78 34.62 -14.47
N SER A 6 -57.90 34.56 -15.46
CA SER A 6 -57.29 33.29 -15.91
C SER A 6 -55.78 33.38 -15.73
N LEU A 7 -55.36 33.21 -14.48
CA LEU A 7 -53.96 32.97 -14.15
C LEU A 7 -53.66 31.52 -14.53
N LYS A 8 -53.17 31.30 -15.77
CA LYS A 8 -52.68 29.99 -16.19
C LYS A 8 -51.40 29.68 -15.42
N ILE A 9 -51.56 28.95 -14.33
CA ILE A 9 -50.48 28.31 -13.57
C ILE A 9 -49.81 27.31 -14.52
N LEU A 10 -48.79 27.76 -15.24
CA LEU A 10 -47.80 26.87 -15.83
C LEU A 10 -46.68 26.75 -14.81
N ALA A 11 -46.98 25.99 -13.75
CA ALA A 11 -45.97 25.38 -12.90
C ALA A 11 -45.22 24.33 -13.74
N GLY A 12 -44.37 24.80 -14.64
CA GLY A 12 -43.40 23.99 -15.34
C GLY A 12 -42.28 23.67 -14.37
N VAL A 13 -42.47 22.60 -13.58
CA VAL A 13 -41.46 22.01 -12.71
C VAL A 13 -40.20 21.79 -13.55
N ILE A 14 -39.16 22.59 -13.29
CA ILE A 14 -37.83 22.37 -13.83
C ILE A 14 -37.29 21.16 -13.07
N LEU A 15 -37.60 19.97 -13.57
CA LEU A 15 -37.15 18.71 -13.02
C LEU A 15 -35.63 18.62 -13.25
N SER A 16 -34.89 19.01 -12.23
CA SER A 16 -33.44 18.90 -12.14
C SER A 16 -32.98 17.48 -12.47
N LEU A 17 -32.35 17.30 -13.64
CA LEU A 17 -31.58 16.10 -13.98
C LEU A 17 -30.27 16.10 -13.17
N ILE A 18 -30.36 15.68 -11.91
CA ILE A 18 -29.17 15.21 -11.18
C ILE A 18 -28.99 13.77 -11.63
N TRP A 19 -28.11 13.52 -12.61
CA TRP A 19 -27.66 12.17 -12.86
C TRP A 19 -26.95 11.69 -11.59
N PRO A 20 -27.40 10.59 -10.94
CA PRO A 20 -26.57 9.93 -9.96
C PRO A 20 -25.33 9.44 -10.72
N GLY A 21 -24.21 10.15 -10.56
CA GLY A 21 -22.93 9.70 -11.08
C GLY A 21 -22.66 8.31 -10.50
N PHE A 22 -22.49 7.33 -11.38
CA PHE A 22 -22.09 6.00 -10.97
C PHE A 22 -20.72 6.09 -10.30
N VAL A 23 -20.67 5.91 -8.98
CA VAL A 23 -19.41 5.64 -8.28
C VAL A 23 -19.03 4.21 -8.61
N SER A 24 -18.09 4.03 -9.54
CA SER A 24 -17.52 2.71 -9.81
C SER A 24 -16.81 2.23 -8.54
N PRO A 25 -17.13 1.03 -8.00
CA PRO A 25 -16.30 0.45 -6.97
C PRO A 25 -14.93 0.18 -7.58
N GLY A 26 -13.92 0.92 -7.15
CA GLY A 26 -12.54 0.57 -7.45
C GLY A 26 -12.27 -0.79 -6.83
N TRP A 27 -12.16 -1.83 -7.65
CA TRP A 27 -11.64 -3.11 -7.19
C TRP A 27 -10.19 -2.88 -6.77
N ALA A 28 -9.99 -2.62 -5.49
CA ALA A 28 -8.66 -2.67 -4.90
C ALA A 28 -8.21 -4.13 -4.98
N ASN A 29 -7.32 -4.43 -5.92
CA ASN A 29 -6.58 -5.67 -5.89
C ASN A 29 -5.50 -5.49 -4.81
N PRO A 30 -5.61 -6.13 -3.63
CA PRO A 30 -4.59 -6.00 -2.61
C PRO A 30 -3.29 -6.54 -3.21
N THR A 31 -2.39 -5.63 -3.60
CA THR A 31 -1.06 -6.02 -4.03
C THR A 31 -0.37 -6.50 -2.77
N VAL A 32 -0.15 -7.81 -2.71
CA VAL A 32 0.46 -8.44 -1.57
C VAL A 32 1.98 -8.23 -1.71
N LEU A 33 2.57 -7.50 -0.77
CA LEU A 33 3.93 -6.97 -0.87
C LEU A 33 4.73 -7.41 0.35
N ASN A 34 6.04 -7.64 0.16
CA ASN A 34 6.97 -7.73 1.28
C ASN A 34 7.27 -6.30 1.75
N PHE A 35 7.21 -6.03 3.05
CA PHE A 35 7.54 -4.70 3.59
C PHE A 35 8.14 -4.75 4.99
N ILE A 36 8.93 -3.74 5.35
CA ILE A 36 9.49 -3.60 6.69
C ILE A 36 8.38 -3.18 7.67
N SER A 37 8.00 -4.07 8.58
CA SER A 37 6.95 -3.84 9.57
C SER A 37 7.49 -3.36 10.92
N GLU A 38 8.77 -3.54 11.21
CA GLU A 38 9.45 -2.99 12.39
C GLU A 38 10.92 -2.72 12.07
N ILE A 39 11.50 -1.67 12.64
CA ILE A 39 12.90 -1.29 12.40
C ILE A 39 13.46 -0.52 13.59
N GLN A 40 14.67 -0.88 14.04
CA GLN A 40 15.42 -0.17 15.06
C GLN A 40 16.93 -0.21 14.78
N GLY A 41 17.62 0.89 15.03
CA GLY A 41 19.06 1.01 14.82
C GLY A 41 19.45 1.23 13.36
N ASP A 42 20.67 0.82 13.01
CA ASP A 42 21.24 0.99 11.67
C ASP A 42 20.93 -0.22 10.80
N VAL A 43 19.96 -0.03 9.90
CA VAL A 43 19.49 -0.99 8.92
C VAL A 43 19.60 -0.35 7.55
N ARG A 44 20.27 -1.04 6.64
CA ARG A 44 20.54 -0.55 5.29
C ARG A 44 19.92 -1.47 4.26
N LEU A 45 19.35 -0.87 3.23
CA LEU A 45 18.69 -1.51 2.11
C LEU A 45 19.50 -1.27 0.85
N LYS A 46 19.83 -2.34 0.14
CA LYS A 46 20.35 -2.27 -1.22
C LYS A 46 19.32 -2.86 -2.17
N ARG A 47 18.83 -2.00 -3.07
CA ARG A 47 17.91 -2.38 -4.14
C ARG A 47 18.64 -3.22 -5.18
N SER A 48 17.95 -4.15 -5.83
CA SER A 48 18.56 -4.97 -6.89
C SER A 48 19.16 -4.15 -8.04
N GLU A 49 18.55 -3.01 -8.37
CA GLU A 49 19.03 -2.09 -9.41
C GLU A 49 20.07 -1.08 -8.90
N SER A 50 20.31 -1.01 -7.60
CA SER A 50 21.26 -0.07 -6.98
C SER A 50 22.58 -0.75 -6.68
N ASN A 51 23.68 -0.01 -6.86
CA ASN A 51 25.00 -0.47 -6.43
C ASN A 51 25.27 -0.22 -4.94
N ASP A 52 24.58 0.77 -4.35
CA ASP A 52 24.87 1.26 -3.01
C ASP A 52 23.76 0.93 -2.00
N TYR A 53 24.18 0.83 -0.74
CA TYR A 53 23.34 0.68 0.43
C TYR A 53 22.83 2.02 0.94
N GLN A 54 21.51 2.15 0.99
CA GLN A 54 20.81 3.31 1.55
C GLN A 54 20.22 2.95 2.91
N LYS A 55 19.87 3.95 3.72
CA LYS A 55 19.15 3.69 4.97
C LYS A 55 17.78 3.08 4.63
N ALA A 56 17.40 2.03 5.37
CA ALA A 56 16.06 1.48 5.28
C ALA A 56 15.11 2.22 6.22
N ASP A 57 13.84 2.32 5.85
CA ASP A 57 12.80 2.94 6.67
C ASP A 57 11.61 1.99 6.88
N PHE A 58 10.84 2.25 7.94
CA PHE A 58 9.59 1.54 8.20
C PHE A 58 8.65 1.69 7.00
N GLY A 59 8.03 0.59 6.60
CA GLY A 59 7.10 0.54 5.48
C GLY A 59 7.76 0.45 4.11
N ASP A 60 9.10 0.41 4.03
CA ASP A 60 9.79 0.15 2.76
C ASP A 60 9.29 -1.16 2.15
N VAL A 61 8.75 -1.07 0.95
CA VAL A 61 8.36 -2.21 0.13
C VAL A 61 9.62 -2.86 -0.44
N LEU A 62 9.69 -4.18 -0.40
CA LEU A 62 10.88 -4.95 -0.71
C LEU A 62 10.64 -5.92 -1.87
N ASN A 63 11.59 -5.99 -2.79
CA ASN A 63 11.64 -7.05 -3.79
C ASN A 63 12.40 -8.27 -3.24
N PRO A 64 12.10 -9.50 -3.69
CA PRO A 64 12.83 -10.70 -3.26
C PRO A 64 14.35 -10.62 -3.48
N SER A 65 14.79 -9.87 -4.48
CA SER A 65 16.20 -9.70 -4.84
C SER A 65 16.88 -8.52 -4.12
N ASP A 66 16.16 -7.77 -3.28
CA ASP A 66 16.76 -6.72 -2.44
C ASP A 66 17.57 -7.35 -1.30
N GLN A 67 18.53 -6.59 -0.76
CA GLN A 67 19.37 -7.00 0.36
C GLN A 67 19.17 -6.06 1.56
N LEU A 68 19.12 -6.66 2.75
CA LEU A 68 19.12 -5.94 4.03
C LEU A 68 20.43 -6.24 4.76
N GLU A 69 21.10 -5.18 5.19
CA GLU A 69 22.28 -5.22 6.04
C GLU A 69 21.93 -4.60 7.39
N LEU A 70 22.06 -5.37 8.46
CA LEU A 70 21.79 -4.92 9.82
C LEU A 70 23.09 -4.86 10.59
N SER A 71 23.43 -3.70 11.12
CA SER A 71 24.55 -3.53 12.04
C SER A 71 24.33 -4.35 13.33
N PRO A 72 25.39 -4.76 14.05
CA PRO A 72 25.25 -5.45 15.34
C PRO A 72 24.38 -4.64 16.32
N GLY A 73 23.34 -5.27 16.86
CA GLY A 73 22.38 -4.64 17.77
C GLY A 73 21.20 -3.91 17.10
N ALA A 74 21.20 -3.79 15.77
CA ALA A 74 20.02 -3.35 15.02
C ALA A 74 19.01 -4.49 14.87
N SER A 75 17.74 -4.15 14.61
CA SER A 75 16.68 -5.12 14.36
C SER A 75 15.77 -4.65 13.22
N ALA A 76 15.27 -5.61 12.43
CA ALA A 76 14.25 -5.38 11.44
C ALA A 76 13.34 -6.59 11.33
N THR A 77 12.05 -6.33 11.20
CA THR A 77 11.02 -7.34 10.94
C THR A 77 10.39 -7.04 9.60
N VAL A 78 10.30 -8.06 8.74
CA VAL A 78 9.65 -7.97 7.44
C VAL A 78 8.35 -8.76 7.49
N MET A 79 7.26 -8.11 7.10
CA MET A 79 6.01 -8.79 6.75
C MET A 79 6.13 -9.23 5.30
N CYS A 80 6.19 -10.53 5.07
CA CYS A 80 6.23 -11.11 3.74
C CYS A 80 4.84 -11.06 3.10
N ASP A 81 4.79 -11.15 1.77
CA ASP A 81 3.56 -11.16 1.01
C ASP A 81 2.62 -12.31 1.45
N ASN A 82 3.15 -13.48 1.73
CA ASN A 82 2.40 -14.62 2.25
C ASN A 82 1.99 -14.52 3.73
N SER A 83 1.97 -13.30 4.30
CA SER A 83 1.60 -12.98 5.70
C SER A 83 2.53 -13.56 6.76
N ARG A 84 3.70 -14.04 6.36
CA ARG A 84 4.72 -14.50 7.30
C ARG A 84 5.53 -13.35 7.85
N VAL A 85 6.00 -13.55 9.07
CA VAL A 85 6.89 -12.61 9.72
C VAL A 85 8.31 -13.17 9.63
N TRP A 86 9.20 -12.43 8.99
CA TRP A 86 10.61 -12.74 8.94
C TRP A 86 11.40 -11.75 9.81
N VAL A 87 12.08 -12.27 10.83
CA VAL A 87 13.03 -11.50 11.63
C VAL A 87 14.39 -11.55 10.94
N VAL A 88 14.87 -10.39 10.49
CA VAL A 88 16.12 -10.31 9.73
C VAL A 88 17.30 -10.52 10.69
N PRO A 89 18.20 -11.46 10.42
CA PRO A 89 19.34 -11.69 11.30
C PRO A 89 20.29 -10.48 11.34
N ALA A 90 20.62 -10.00 12.54
CA ALA A 90 21.59 -8.93 12.73
C ALA A 90 23.03 -9.37 12.44
N GLY A 91 23.89 -8.41 12.06
CA GLY A 91 25.33 -8.62 11.89
C GLY A 91 25.74 -9.29 10.57
N LYS A 92 24.81 -9.45 9.62
CA LYS A 92 25.09 -9.95 8.27
C LYS A 92 24.18 -9.32 7.23
N VAL A 93 24.57 -9.47 5.96
CA VAL A 93 23.72 -9.20 4.81
C VAL A 93 22.78 -10.38 4.58
N SER A 94 21.50 -10.12 4.32
CA SER A 94 20.48 -11.12 3.99
C SER A 94 19.70 -10.69 2.75
N PHE A 95 19.42 -11.60 1.83
CA PHE A 95 18.48 -11.34 0.75
C PHE A 95 17.05 -11.46 1.26
N VAL A 96 16.13 -10.67 0.71
CA VAL A 96 14.71 -10.76 1.09
C VAL A 96 14.14 -12.14 0.76
N SER A 97 14.58 -12.76 -0.33
CA SER A 97 14.23 -14.14 -0.68
C SER A 97 14.66 -15.19 0.34
N ASP A 98 15.65 -14.91 1.20
CA ASP A 98 16.10 -15.84 2.24
C ASP A 98 15.06 -15.98 3.34
N GLY A 99 14.18 -14.99 3.52
CA GLY A 99 13.14 -14.97 4.56
C GLY A 99 11.71 -14.99 4.05
N CYS A 100 11.49 -14.39 2.87
CA CYS A 100 10.19 -14.30 2.21
C CYS A 100 10.09 -15.18 0.95
N GLY A 101 10.93 -16.22 0.84
CA GLY A 101 10.95 -17.12 -0.29
C GLY A 101 9.82 -18.16 -0.28
N PRO A 102 9.44 -18.70 -1.46
CA PRO A 102 8.50 -19.83 -1.54
C PRO A 102 9.19 -21.10 -1.03
N GLY A 103 8.86 -21.54 0.19
CA GLY A 103 9.34 -22.83 0.70
C GLY A 103 9.69 -22.88 2.18
N GLN A 104 9.66 -21.77 2.89
CA GLN A 104 9.72 -21.83 4.35
C GLN A 104 8.40 -22.43 4.87
N PRO A 105 8.35 -23.18 5.98
CA PRO A 105 7.11 -23.60 6.66
C PRO A 105 6.58 -22.49 7.59
N ILE A 106 5.26 -22.37 7.72
CA ILE A 106 4.61 -21.43 8.66
C ILE A 106 4.80 -21.90 10.10
#